data_AF-A0A838FGV9-F1
#
_entry.id   AF-A0A838FGV9-F1
#
_cell.length_a   1.000
_cell.length_b   1.000
_cell.length_c   1.000
_cell.angle_alpha   90.00
_cell.angle_beta   90.00
_cell.angle_gamma   90.00
#
_symmetry.space_group_name_H-M   'P 1'
#
loop_
_entity.id
_entity.type
_entity.pdbx_description
1 polymer ?
#
loop_
_entity_poly.entity_id
_entity_poly.type
_entity_poly.pdbx_seq_one_letter_code
_entity_poly.pdbx_strand_id
1 'polypeptide(L)'
;MSPLEISLVAAALVAGLTGAWSPCGLSMVETIGPTGHEGGRRTTAAACLTFTAGALVGGVVIFGSLSLLGAWLGGGHVALAAAAGVAALAAVGEARAVRIVPQIRRQVPETWRRTMPLPVAAGLYGVLLGLGFTTFVLTLAVWVLAGFSVALGNPVIGALVGVAFGLGRALPVAVMAPLAGAPTGLRLTELMAERPGILRGFRTVDALALSACAVAVAV
;
A
#
# COMPACT_ATOMS: atom_id res chain seq x y z
N MET A 1 -2.33 -13.11 18.43
CA MET A 1 -1.64 -11.90 17.96
C MET A 1 -1.62 -10.90 19.08
N SER A 2 -0.50 -10.22 19.31
CA SER A 2 -0.40 -9.14 20.30
C SER A 2 -1.13 -7.87 19.85
N PRO A 3 -1.44 -6.92 20.75
CA PRO A 3 -2.02 -5.62 20.38
C PRO A 3 -1.20 -4.86 19.33
N LEU A 4 0.14 -4.97 19.41
CA LEU A 4 1.04 -4.38 18.43
C LEU A 4 0.88 -5.02 17.05
N GLU A 5 0.85 -6.34 16.97
CA GLU A 5 0.69 -7.06 15.69
C GLU A 5 -0.63 -6.72 15.00
N ILE A 6 -1.72 -6.62 15.77
CA ILE A 6 -3.04 -6.22 15.25
C ILE A 6 -2.98 -4.78 14.73
N SER A 7 -2.35 -3.88 15.49
CA SER A 7 -2.20 -2.47 15.10
C SER A 7 -1.36 -2.32 13.83
N LEU A 8 -0.29 -3.10 13.68
CA LEU A 8 0.56 -3.10 12.48
C LEU A 8 -0.19 -3.60 11.25
N VAL A 9 -0.96 -4.68 11.37
CA VAL A 9 -1.78 -5.21 10.26
C VAL A 9 -2.86 -4.21 9.86
N ALA A 10 -3.52 -3.56 10.82
CA ALA A 10 -4.49 -2.50 10.54
C ALA A 10 -3.83 -1.29 9.87
N ALA A 11 -2.70 -0.81 10.40
CA ALA A 11 -1.93 0.30 9.83
C ALA A 11 -1.45 -0.01 8.40
N ALA A 12 -1.03 -1.26 8.13
CA ALA A 12 -0.63 -1.70 6.82
C ALA A 12 -1.78 -1.65 5.80
N LEU A 13 -2.96 -2.11 6.19
CA LEU A 13 -4.15 -2.02 5.35
C LEU A 13 -4.49 -0.56 5.00
N VAL A 14 -4.50 0.32 6.00
CA VAL A 14 -4.78 1.75 5.80
C VAL A 14 -3.70 2.38 4.92
N ALA A 15 -2.43 2.13 5.19
CA ALA A 15 -1.32 2.65 4.40
C ALA A 15 -1.41 2.23 2.92
N GLY A 16 -1.86 1.00 2.67
CA GLY A 16 -2.13 0.51 1.32
C GLY A 16 -3.25 1.29 0.61
N LEU A 17 -4.35 1.54 1.33
CA LEU A 17 -5.48 2.35 0.84
C LEU A 17 -5.05 3.80 0.56
N THR A 18 -4.32 4.44 1.48
CA THR A 18 -3.76 5.77 1.29
C THR A 18 -2.83 5.81 0.08
N GLY A 19 -2.00 4.78 -0.08
CA GLY A 19 -1.13 4.63 -1.24
C GLY A 19 -1.92 4.56 -2.55
N ALA A 20 -3.06 3.85 -2.59
CA ALA A 20 -3.89 3.74 -3.79
C ALA A 20 -4.49 5.08 -4.24
N TRP A 21 -4.61 6.08 -3.35
CA TRP A 21 -4.98 7.46 -3.68
C TRP A 21 -3.83 8.27 -4.36
N SER A 22 -2.89 7.58 -4.98
CA SER A 22 -1.77 8.16 -5.73
C SER A 22 -2.04 8.18 -7.24
N PRO A 23 -1.24 8.94 -8.01
CA PRO A 23 -1.29 8.89 -9.48
C PRO A 23 -1.15 7.46 -10.04
N CYS A 24 -0.42 6.58 -9.36
CA CYS A 24 -0.30 5.17 -9.77
C CYS A 24 -1.63 4.43 -9.64
N GLY A 25 -2.33 4.56 -8.51
CA GLY A 25 -3.62 3.88 -8.31
C GLY A 25 -4.70 4.34 -9.28
N LEU A 26 -4.77 5.65 -9.52
CA LEU A 26 -5.64 6.25 -10.56
C LEU A 26 -5.36 5.62 -11.94
N SER A 27 -4.10 5.60 -12.36
CA SER A 27 -3.72 5.04 -13.67
C SER A 27 -4.06 3.55 -13.80
N MET A 28 -4.07 2.79 -12.69
CA MET A 28 -4.44 1.37 -12.70
C MET A 28 -5.93 1.17 -12.91
N VAL A 29 -6.77 2.00 -12.28
CA VAL A 29 -8.24 1.96 -12.47
C VAL A 29 -8.59 2.14 -13.94
N GLU A 30 -8.00 3.15 -14.59
CA GLU A 30 -8.23 3.42 -16.02
C GLU A 30 -7.65 2.34 -16.93
N THR A 31 -6.43 1.85 -16.64
CA THR A 31 -5.75 0.87 -17.50
C THR A 31 -6.45 -0.49 -17.47
N ILE A 32 -6.92 -0.93 -16.29
CA ILE A 32 -7.55 -2.25 -16.08
C ILE A 32 -9.03 -2.27 -16.49
N GLY A 33 -9.70 -1.13 -16.46
CA GLY A 33 -11.13 -1.03 -16.69
C GLY A 33 -11.60 -1.56 -18.05
N PRO A 34 -12.91 -1.83 -18.23
CA PRO A 34 -13.44 -2.44 -19.44
C PRO A 34 -13.32 -1.55 -20.68
N THR A 35 -13.11 -0.25 -20.49
CA THR A 35 -12.79 0.75 -21.52
C THR A 35 -11.28 0.92 -21.74
N GLY A 36 -10.44 0.13 -21.05
CA GLY A 36 -8.98 0.14 -21.13
C GLY A 36 -8.42 -0.61 -22.34
N HIS A 37 -7.10 -0.88 -22.32
CA HIS A 37 -6.29 -1.18 -23.52
C HIS A 37 -6.72 -2.40 -24.35
N GLU A 38 -7.17 -3.48 -23.70
CA GLU A 38 -7.63 -4.70 -24.39
C GLU A 38 -9.15 -4.91 -24.30
N GLY A 39 -9.84 -4.09 -23.51
CA GLY A 39 -11.29 -4.07 -23.36
C GLY A 39 -11.94 -5.31 -22.75
N GLY A 40 -13.13 -5.11 -22.18
CA GLY A 40 -14.07 -6.18 -21.84
C GLY A 40 -14.03 -6.69 -20.40
N ARG A 41 -15.21 -7.13 -19.91
CA ARG A 41 -15.43 -7.52 -18.51
C ARG A 41 -14.56 -8.69 -18.04
N ARG A 42 -14.33 -9.69 -18.91
CA ARG A 42 -13.52 -10.87 -18.57
C ARG A 42 -12.06 -10.50 -18.39
N THR A 43 -11.52 -9.67 -19.28
CA THR A 43 -10.14 -9.17 -19.22
C THR A 43 -9.94 -8.31 -17.99
N THR A 44 -10.88 -7.38 -17.69
CA THR A 44 -10.85 -6.59 -16.45
C THR A 44 -10.86 -7.46 -15.21
N ALA A 45 -11.71 -8.49 -15.15
CA ALA A 45 -11.73 -9.40 -14.00
C ALA A 45 -10.40 -10.14 -13.82
N ALA A 46 -9.85 -10.70 -14.92
CA ALA A 46 -8.55 -11.38 -14.90
C ALA A 46 -7.41 -10.42 -14.50
N ALA A 47 -7.44 -9.18 -14.98
CA ALA A 47 -6.47 -8.14 -14.64
C ALA A 47 -6.58 -7.69 -13.17
N CYS A 48 -7.79 -7.55 -12.62
CA CYS A 48 -7.96 -7.29 -11.18
C CYS A 48 -7.42 -8.44 -10.32
N LEU A 49 -7.68 -9.70 -10.71
CA LEU A 49 -7.20 -10.88 -9.98
C LEU A 49 -5.67 -10.95 -9.98
N THR A 50 -5.06 -10.82 -11.15
CA THR A 50 -3.60 -10.85 -11.31
C THR A 50 -2.94 -9.65 -10.63
N PHE A 51 -3.50 -8.44 -10.74
CA PHE A 51 -3.03 -7.26 -10.01
C PHE A 51 -3.05 -7.49 -8.49
N THR A 52 -4.16 -8.03 -7.98
CA THR A 52 -4.30 -8.35 -6.55
C THR A 52 -3.23 -9.36 -6.12
N ALA A 53 -3.10 -10.48 -6.84
CA ALA A 53 -2.06 -11.47 -6.56
C ALA A 53 -0.65 -10.87 -6.58
N GLY A 54 -0.35 -10.03 -7.58
CA GLY A 54 0.90 -9.29 -7.66
C GLY A 54 1.13 -8.37 -6.46
N ALA A 55 0.13 -7.60 -6.05
CA ALA A 55 0.23 -6.69 -4.90
C ALA A 55 0.49 -7.45 -3.59
N LEU A 56 -0.14 -8.61 -3.40
CA LEU A 56 0.13 -9.49 -2.27
C LEU A 56 1.56 -10.03 -2.30
N VAL A 57 2.00 -10.54 -3.45
CA VAL A 57 3.37 -11.04 -3.63
C VAL A 57 4.39 -9.93 -3.35
N GLY A 58 4.21 -8.74 -3.91
CA GLY A 58 5.09 -7.61 -3.68
C GLY A 58 5.17 -7.21 -2.21
N GLY A 59 4.02 -7.14 -1.53
CA GLY A 59 3.94 -6.82 -0.10
C GLY A 59 4.62 -7.89 0.76
N VAL A 60 4.31 -9.17 0.55
CA VAL A 60 4.93 -10.28 1.29
C VAL A 60 6.45 -10.31 1.08
N VAL A 61 6.91 -10.12 -0.16
CA VAL A 61 8.33 -10.10 -0.48
C VAL A 61 9.03 -8.98 0.29
N ILE A 62 8.56 -7.72 0.21
CA ILE A 62 9.30 -6.63 0.83
C ILE A 62 9.27 -6.71 2.37
N PHE A 63 8.09 -6.84 2.98
CA PHE A 63 7.97 -6.81 4.43
C PHE A 63 8.45 -8.11 5.08
N GLY A 64 8.24 -9.25 4.41
CA GLY A 64 8.81 -10.53 4.83
C GLY A 64 10.34 -10.54 4.76
N SER A 65 10.94 -10.03 3.68
CA SER A 65 12.40 -9.92 3.57
C SER A 65 13.00 -8.95 4.58
N LEU A 66 12.35 -7.81 4.86
CA LEU A 66 12.77 -6.89 5.92
C LEU A 66 12.70 -7.54 7.30
N SER A 67 11.66 -8.33 7.57
CA SER A 67 11.57 -9.08 8.82
C SER A 67 12.59 -10.21 8.92
N LEU A 68 12.92 -10.90 7.84
CA LEU A 68 14.03 -11.86 7.81
C LEU A 68 15.38 -11.18 8.11
N LEU A 69 15.62 -10.00 7.51
CA LEU A 69 16.81 -9.20 7.80
C LEU A 69 16.84 -8.80 9.29
N GLY A 70 15.70 -8.36 9.85
CA GLY A 70 15.57 -8.05 11.26
C GLY A 70 15.88 -9.22 12.19
N ALA A 71 15.44 -10.44 11.82
CA ALA A 71 15.76 -11.66 12.55
C ALA A 71 17.28 -11.93 12.55
N TRP A 72 17.94 -11.72 11.41
CA TRP A 72 19.38 -11.91 11.28
C TRP A 72 20.20 -10.87 12.05
N LEU A 73 19.72 -9.62 12.08
CA LEU A 73 20.36 -8.51 12.82
C LEU A 73 20.15 -8.60 14.35
N GLY A 74 19.34 -9.55 14.83
CA GLY A 74 19.07 -9.71 16.26
C GLY A 74 18.25 -8.56 16.83
N GLY A 75 17.12 -8.25 16.20
CA GLY A 75 16.16 -7.25 16.68
C GLY A 75 15.89 -7.34 18.19
N GLY A 76 15.50 -6.22 18.81
CA GLY A 76 15.38 -6.16 20.26
C GLY A 76 14.67 -4.90 20.75
N HIS A 77 14.56 -4.77 22.07
CA HIS A 77 13.78 -3.72 22.72
C HIS A 77 14.19 -2.29 22.30
N VAL A 78 15.48 -2.04 22.03
CA VAL A 78 15.97 -0.73 21.57
C VAL A 78 15.44 -0.43 20.16
N ALA A 79 15.49 -1.42 19.25
CA ALA A 79 14.98 -1.26 17.89
C ALA A 79 13.46 -1.04 17.88
N LEU A 80 12.74 -1.76 18.75
CA LEU A 80 11.29 -1.58 18.91
C LEU A 80 10.94 -0.20 19.50
N ALA A 81 11.67 0.26 20.52
CA ALA A 81 11.48 1.59 21.08
C ALA A 81 11.79 2.70 20.05
N ALA A 82 12.85 2.53 19.24
CA ALA A 82 13.17 3.44 18.16
C ALA A 82 12.06 3.45 17.09
N ALA A 83 11.55 2.27 16.68
CA ALA A 83 10.44 2.15 15.74
C ALA A 83 9.16 2.81 16.29
N ALA A 84 8.85 2.66 17.58
CA ALA A 84 7.75 3.34 18.24
C ALA A 84 7.90 4.87 18.24
N GLY A 85 9.11 5.37 18.50
CA GLY A 85 9.42 6.80 18.41
C GLY A 85 9.22 7.35 17.00
N VAL A 86 9.70 6.63 15.98
CA VAL A 86 9.48 6.98 14.57
C VAL A 86 7.99 6.93 14.22
N ALA A 87 7.24 5.96 14.74
CA ALA A 87 5.79 5.85 14.54
C ALA A 87 5.03 7.05 15.13
N ALA A 88 5.40 7.49 16.34
CA ALA A 88 4.81 8.67 16.97
C ALA A 88 5.10 9.95 16.18
N LEU A 89 6.34 10.13 15.71
CA LEU A 89 6.72 11.28 14.86
C LEU A 89 6.00 11.25 13.51
N ALA A 90 5.91 10.06 12.89
CA ALA A 90 5.19 9.87 11.64
C ALA A 90 3.69 10.12 11.80
N ALA A 91 3.08 9.74 12.93
CA ALA A 91 1.68 10.04 13.23
C ALA A 91 1.42 11.55 13.27
N VAL A 92 2.29 12.32 13.94
CA VAL A 92 2.20 13.79 13.93
C VAL A 92 2.40 14.33 12.51
N GLY A 93 3.33 13.75 11.75
CA GLY A 93 3.57 14.09 10.35
C GLY A 93 2.33 13.88 9.47
N GLU A 94 1.67 12.72 9.60
CA GLU A 94 0.45 12.37 8.90
C GLU A 94 -0.70 13.32 9.25
N ALA A 95 -0.93 13.59 10.53
CA ALA A 95 -1.96 14.52 10.99
C ALA A 95 -1.73 15.96 10.48
N ARG A 96 -0.46 16.38 10.34
CA ARG A 96 -0.07 17.69 9.79
C ARG A 96 0.06 17.70 8.27
N ALA A 97 -0.21 16.57 7.61
CA ALA A 97 -0.03 16.38 6.19
C ALA A 97 1.38 16.77 5.68
N VAL A 98 2.43 16.47 6.44
CA VAL A 98 3.82 16.79 6.05
C VAL A 98 4.19 16.09 4.74
N ARG A 99 5.19 16.63 4.05
CA ARG A 99 5.70 16.05 2.80
C ARG A 99 6.27 14.66 3.07
N ILE A 100 5.89 13.69 2.25
CA ILE A 100 6.40 12.32 2.30
C ILE A 100 7.80 12.28 1.69
N VAL A 101 8.83 12.08 2.52
CA VAL A 101 10.22 11.89 2.12
C VAL A 101 10.91 10.89 3.06
N PRO A 102 11.86 10.07 2.56
CA PRO A 102 12.23 9.91 1.15
C PRO A 102 11.17 9.12 0.37
N GLN A 103 11.08 9.34 -0.95
CA GLN A 103 10.09 8.68 -1.82
C GLN A 103 10.61 8.55 -3.25
N ILE A 104 10.46 7.37 -3.84
CA ILE A 104 10.71 7.15 -5.26
C ILE A 104 9.46 7.59 -6.05
N ARG A 105 9.62 8.61 -6.89
CA ARG A 105 8.54 9.22 -7.68
C ARG A 105 8.47 8.64 -9.08
N ARG A 106 8.36 7.32 -9.17
CA ARG A 106 8.30 6.57 -10.42
C ARG A 106 6.89 6.04 -10.68
N GLN A 107 6.44 6.16 -11.93
CA GLN A 107 5.24 5.49 -12.43
C GLN A 107 5.56 4.08 -12.91
N VAL A 108 4.54 3.22 -13.01
CA VAL A 108 4.72 1.90 -13.59
C VAL A 108 5.11 1.99 -15.08
N PRO A 109 5.85 1.02 -15.64
CA PRO A 109 6.30 1.07 -17.02
C PRO A 109 5.13 1.05 -18.02
N GLU A 110 4.97 2.11 -18.80
CA GLU A 110 3.90 2.20 -19.81
C GLU A 110 4.06 1.15 -20.92
N THR A 111 5.29 0.77 -21.27
CA THR A 111 5.55 -0.20 -22.34
C THR A 111 4.86 -1.53 -22.08
N TRP A 112 4.77 -1.98 -20.82
CA TRP A 112 4.20 -3.30 -20.48
C TRP A 112 2.74 -3.44 -20.92
N ARG A 113 1.90 -2.41 -20.71
CA ARG A 113 0.50 -2.45 -21.16
C ARG A 113 0.34 -2.45 -22.69
N ARG A 114 1.38 -2.07 -23.45
CA ARG A 114 1.36 -2.05 -24.92
C ARG A 114 1.96 -3.32 -25.53
N THR A 115 2.81 -4.04 -24.80
CA THR A 115 3.60 -5.17 -25.33
C THR A 115 3.27 -6.51 -24.68
N MET A 116 2.42 -6.54 -23.65
CA MET A 116 2.05 -7.76 -22.92
C MET A 116 0.53 -7.84 -22.78
N PRO A 117 -0.04 -9.06 -22.67
CA PRO A 117 -1.45 -9.23 -22.32
C PRO A 117 -1.79 -8.48 -21.03
N LEU A 118 -2.95 -7.81 -20.99
CA LEU A 118 -3.32 -6.91 -19.88
C LEU A 118 -3.25 -7.58 -18.50
N PRO A 119 -3.73 -8.83 -18.28
CA PRO A 119 -3.59 -9.49 -16.99
C PRO A 119 -2.12 -9.73 -16.58
N VAL A 120 -1.23 -10.00 -17.53
CA VAL A 120 0.21 -10.17 -17.24
C VAL A 120 0.82 -8.83 -16.81
N ALA A 121 0.55 -7.76 -17.57
CA ALA A 121 1.01 -6.42 -17.21
C ALA A 121 0.46 -5.98 -15.84
N ALA A 122 -0.84 -6.21 -15.59
CA ALA A 122 -1.51 -5.89 -14.33
C ALA A 122 -0.89 -6.64 -13.15
N GLY A 123 -0.56 -7.93 -13.30
CA GLY A 123 0.16 -8.69 -12.27
C GLY A 123 1.51 -8.07 -11.91
N LEU A 124 2.31 -7.70 -12.92
CA LEU A 124 3.62 -7.07 -12.68
C LEU A 124 3.49 -5.67 -12.07
N TYR A 125 2.49 -4.89 -12.48
CA TYR A 125 2.16 -3.62 -11.84
C TYR A 125 1.76 -3.83 -10.38
N GLY A 126 0.95 -4.85 -10.09
CA GLY A 126 0.61 -5.27 -8.74
C GLY A 126 1.86 -5.47 -7.89
N VAL A 127 2.83 -6.26 -8.37
CA VAL A 127 4.11 -6.48 -7.66
C VAL A 127 4.81 -5.16 -7.35
N LEU A 128 4.98 -4.28 -8.34
CA LEU A 128 5.63 -2.98 -8.12
C LEU A 128 4.90 -2.14 -7.08
N LEU A 129 3.58 -2.05 -7.16
CA LEU A 129 2.77 -1.26 -6.22
C LEU A 129 2.75 -1.87 -4.82
N GLY A 130 2.78 -3.19 -4.71
CA GLY A 130 2.82 -3.95 -3.46
C GLY A 130 4.16 -3.87 -2.74
N LEU A 131 5.27 -3.67 -3.46
CA LEU A 131 6.59 -3.44 -2.85
C LEU A 131 6.64 -2.14 -2.02
N GLY A 132 5.73 -1.18 -2.22
CA GLY A 132 5.61 0.03 -1.39
C GLY A 132 6.73 1.07 -1.52
N PHE A 133 7.89 0.71 -2.08
CA PHE A 133 9.05 1.60 -2.22
C PHE A 133 9.43 1.92 -3.67
N THR A 134 8.80 1.28 -4.66
CA THR A 134 9.20 1.45 -6.08
C THR A 134 8.35 2.50 -6.82
N THR A 135 7.26 2.96 -6.22
CA THR A 135 6.26 3.86 -6.81
C THR A 135 5.78 4.89 -5.78
N PHE A 136 4.88 5.79 -6.19
CA PHE A 136 4.26 6.75 -5.29
C PHE A 136 3.42 6.06 -4.20
N VAL A 137 3.72 6.41 -2.95
CA VAL A 137 2.91 6.08 -1.76
C VAL A 137 2.78 7.32 -0.89
N LEU A 138 1.55 7.82 -0.71
CA LEU A 138 1.28 9.14 -0.13
C LEU A 138 1.14 9.11 1.41
N THR A 139 1.91 8.26 2.08
CA THR A 139 1.89 8.10 3.54
C THR A 139 3.28 7.75 4.08
N LEU A 140 3.61 8.27 5.27
CA LEU A 140 4.81 7.92 6.03
C LEU A 140 4.71 6.51 6.64
N ALA A 141 3.50 5.94 6.71
CA ALA A 141 3.24 4.67 7.36
C ALA A 141 4.07 3.52 6.79
N VAL A 142 4.38 3.52 5.48
CA VAL A 142 5.22 2.48 4.86
C VAL A 142 6.62 2.41 5.46
N TRP A 143 7.23 3.56 5.78
CA TRP A 143 8.54 3.61 6.44
C TRP A 143 8.46 3.08 7.87
N VAL A 144 7.39 3.41 8.60
CA VAL A 144 7.16 2.92 9.96
C VAL A 144 6.98 1.40 9.96
N LEU A 145 6.15 0.87 9.05
CA LEU A 145 5.92 -0.56 8.90
C LEU A 145 7.20 -1.31 8.55
N ALA A 146 8.04 -0.76 7.66
CA ALA A 146 9.36 -1.33 7.37
C ALA A 146 10.27 -1.34 8.61
N GLY A 147 10.29 -0.24 9.38
CA GLY A 147 11.02 -0.16 10.65
C GLY A 147 10.56 -1.21 11.65
N PHE A 148 9.25 -1.39 11.83
CA PHE A 148 8.70 -2.44 12.69
C PHE A 148 8.96 -3.85 12.19
N SER A 149 8.89 -4.09 10.87
CA SER A 149 9.23 -5.37 10.27
C SER A 149 10.65 -5.77 10.64
N VAL A 150 11.62 -4.86 10.52
CA VAL A 150 13.02 -5.10 10.91
C VAL A 150 13.13 -5.23 12.44
N ALA A 151 12.51 -4.33 13.22
CA ALA A 151 12.65 -4.31 14.67
C ALA A 151 12.09 -5.57 15.36
N LEU A 152 10.96 -6.10 14.85
CA LEU A 152 10.37 -7.34 15.34
C LEU A 152 11.12 -8.59 14.89
N GLY A 153 11.69 -8.56 13.69
CA GLY A 153 12.44 -9.70 13.14
C GLY A 153 11.60 -10.98 12.96
N ASN A 154 10.27 -10.88 12.92
CA ASN A 154 9.37 -12.03 12.78
C ASN A 154 8.82 -12.11 11.34
N PRO A 155 9.27 -13.06 10.51
CA PRO A 155 8.87 -13.16 9.10
C PRO A 155 7.38 -13.39 8.91
N VAL A 156 6.71 -14.06 9.85
CA VAL A 156 5.25 -14.30 9.78
C VAL A 156 4.50 -12.98 9.93
N ILE A 157 4.90 -12.14 10.89
CA ILE A 157 4.30 -10.81 11.07
C ILE A 157 4.63 -9.89 9.88
N GLY A 158 5.87 -9.92 9.39
CA GLY A 158 6.25 -9.21 8.17
C GLY A 158 5.39 -9.62 6.96
N ALA A 159 5.13 -10.90 6.78
CA ALA A 159 4.26 -11.39 5.72
C ALA A 159 2.81 -10.94 5.91
N LEU A 160 2.25 -10.98 7.13
CA LEU A 160 0.89 -10.49 7.41
C LEU A 160 0.74 -8.98 7.15
N VAL A 161 1.73 -8.18 7.56
CA VAL A 161 1.82 -6.76 7.22
C VAL A 161 1.86 -6.57 5.71
N GLY A 162 2.67 -7.37 5.01
CA GLY A 162 2.76 -7.35 3.54
C GLY A 162 1.45 -7.70 2.84
N VAL A 163 0.75 -8.73 3.30
CA VAL A 163 -0.59 -9.11 2.81
C VAL A 163 -1.56 -7.97 3.02
N ALA A 164 -1.63 -7.40 4.22
CA ALA A 164 -2.55 -6.30 4.53
C ALA A 164 -2.26 -5.05 3.68
N PHE A 165 -0.99 -4.68 3.53
CA PHE A 165 -0.59 -3.57 2.65
C PHE A 165 -0.96 -3.84 1.18
N GLY A 166 -0.66 -5.04 0.68
CA GLY A 166 -1.02 -5.46 -0.68
C GLY A 166 -2.53 -5.44 -0.92
N LEU A 167 -3.32 -5.93 0.04
CA LEU A 167 -4.79 -5.85 -0.01
C LEU A 167 -5.28 -4.40 -0.02
N GLY A 168 -4.72 -3.54 0.83
CA GLY A 168 -5.06 -2.12 0.86
C GLY A 168 -4.78 -1.42 -0.48
N ARG A 169 -3.70 -1.79 -1.17
CA ARG A 169 -3.38 -1.28 -2.51
C ARG A 169 -4.32 -1.85 -3.58
N ALA A 170 -4.67 -3.13 -3.46
CA ALA A 170 -5.50 -3.85 -4.43
C ALA A 170 -6.98 -3.45 -4.37
N LEU A 171 -7.52 -3.25 -3.18
CA LEU A 171 -8.96 -3.08 -2.96
C LEU A 171 -9.56 -1.92 -3.78
N PRO A 172 -8.99 -0.70 -3.79
CA PRO A 172 -9.57 0.39 -4.57
C PRO A 172 -9.58 0.09 -6.08
N VAL A 173 -8.50 -0.51 -6.59
CA VAL A 173 -8.38 -0.89 -8.00
C VAL A 173 -9.40 -1.97 -8.36
N ALA A 174 -9.50 -3.03 -7.55
CA ALA A 174 -10.42 -4.14 -7.79
C ALA A 174 -11.89 -3.72 -7.75
N VAL A 175 -12.24 -2.72 -6.92
CA VAL A 175 -13.60 -2.18 -6.81
C VAL A 175 -13.91 -1.19 -7.94
N MET A 176 -12.99 -0.29 -8.27
CA MET A 176 -13.26 0.81 -9.20
C MET A 176 -13.04 0.43 -10.67
N ALA A 177 -12.03 -0.39 -10.99
CA ALA A 177 -11.72 -0.72 -12.38
C ALA A 177 -12.89 -1.37 -13.13
N PRO A 178 -13.66 -2.33 -12.55
CA PRO A 178 -14.85 -2.89 -13.22
C PRO A 178 -15.93 -1.86 -13.55
N LEU A 179 -15.93 -0.73 -12.84
CA LEU A 179 -16.89 0.36 -13.02
C LEU A 179 -16.37 1.47 -13.94
N ALA A 180 -15.12 1.38 -14.42
CA ALA A 180 -14.55 2.42 -15.26
C ALA A 180 -15.40 2.64 -16.53
N GLY A 181 -15.67 3.90 -16.85
CA GLY A 181 -16.55 4.31 -17.95
C GLY A 181 -18.05 4.34 -17.61
N ALA A 182 -18.50 3.75 -16.50
CA ALA A 182 -19.85 3.93 -16.00
C ALA A 182 -19.97 5.25 -15.20
N PRO A 183 -21.18 5.86 -15.09
CA PRO A 183 -21.38 7.10 -14.33
C PRO A 183 -20.83 7.04 -12.89
N THR A 184 -20.99 5.90 -12.22
CA THR A 184 -20.44 5.67 -10.88
C THR A 184 -18.91 5.64 -10.87
N GLY A 185 -18.27 4.96 -11.84
CA GLY A 185 -16.82 4.88 -11.91
C GLY A 185 -16.16 6.22 -12.27
N LEU A 186 -16.79 7.01 -13.14
CA LEU A 186 -16.37 8.38 -13.44
C LEU A 186 -16.39 9.23 -12.17
N ARG A 187 -17.51 9.23 -11.43
CA ARG A 187 -17.63 9.95 -10.16
C ARG A 187 -16.60 9.50 -9.12
N LEU A 188 -16.31 8.21 -9.01
CA LEU A 188 -15.29 7.71 -8.08
C LEU A 188 -13.89 8.21 -8.46
N THR A 189 -13.57 8.21 -9.76
CA THR A 189 -12.27 8.69 -10.26
C THR A 189 -12.13 10.21 -10.08
N GLU A 190 -13.20 10.98 -10.33
CA GLU A 190 -13.29 12.42 -10.01
C GLU A 190 -13.08 12.68 -8.52
N LEU A 191 -13.73 11.90 -7.63
CA LEU A 191 -13.52 12.03 -6.19
C LEU A 191 -12.07 11.76 -5.79
N MET A 192 -11.42 10.77 -6.41
CA MET A 192 -10.01 10.50 -6.17
C MET A 192 -9.09 11.62 -6.65
N ALA A 193 -9.38 12.21 -7.81
CA ALA A 193 -8.53 13.21 -8.45
C ALA A 193 -8.76 14.64 -7.90
N GLU A 194 -10.00 15.01 -7.59
CA GLU A 194 -10.41 16.40 -7.36
C GLU A 194 -10.78 16.71 -5.90
N ARG A 195 -10.92 15.69 -5.03
CA ARG A 195 -11.29 15.90 -3.62
C ARG A 195 -10.10 15.61 -2.69
N PRO A 196 -9.18 16.58 -2.48
CA PRO A 196 -8.02 16.39 -1.61
C PRO A 196 -8.39 16.09 -0.15
N GLY A 197 -9.61 16.44 0.28
CA GLY A 197 -10.13 16.10 1.60
C GLY A 197 -10.21 14.59 1.88
N ILE A 198 -10.41 13.76 0.85
CA ILE A 198 -10.45 12.30 1.01
C ILE A 198 -9.06 11.76 1.35
N LEU A 199 -8.04 12.17 0.59
CA LEU A 199 -6.65 11.83 0.91
C LEU A 199 -6.27 12.34 2.31
N ARG A 200 -6.66 13.56 2.66
CA ARG A 200 -6.42 14.10 4.02
C ARG A 200 -7.10 13.25 5.10
N GLY A 201 -8.30 12.74 4.84
CA GLY A 201 -8.99 11.79 5.72
C GLY A 201 -8.19 10.51 5.91
N PHE A 202 -7.71 9.89 4.82
CA PHE A 202 -6.85 8.71 4.90
C PHE A 202 -5.57 8.96 5.70
N ARG A 203 -4.92 10.12 5.52
CA ARG A 203 -3.76 10.51 6.32
C ARG A 203 -4.08 10.66 7.80
N THR A 204 -5.26 11.17 8.16
CA THR A 204 -5.71 11.18 9.56
C THR A 204 -5.90 9.77 10.11
N VAL A 205 -6.44 8.84 9.32
CA VAL A 205 -6.57 7.43 9.75
C VAL A 205 -5.21 6.77 9.90
N ASP A 206 -4.25 7.03 8.99
CA ASP A 206 -2.87 6.60 9.13
C ASP A 206 -2.25 7.14 10.44
N ALA A 207 -2.45 8.43 10.76
CA ALA A 207 -1.97 9.01 12.01
C ALA A 207 -2.49 8.27 13.25
N LEU A 208 -3.77 7.93 13.27
CA LEU A 208 -4.38 7.16 14.37
C LEU A 208 -3.81 5.74 14.44
N ALA A 209 -3.67 5.05 13.31
CA ALA A 209 -3.13 3.70 13.26
C ALA A 209 -1.65 3.65 13.70
N LEU A 210 -0.84 4.63 13.29
CA LEU A 210 0.55 4.76 13.72
C LEU A 210 0.67 5.11 15.21
N SER A 211 -0.24 5.94 15.73
CA SER A 211 -0.32 6.23 17.17
C SER A 211 -0.64 4.97 17.96
N ALA A 212 -1.57 4.14 17.48
CA ALA A 212 -1.90 2.86 18.09
C ALA A 212 -0.70 1.90 18.09
N CYS A 213 0.05 1.83 16.99
CA CYS A 213 1.29 1.04 16.93
C CYS A 213 2.32 1.52 17.97
N ALA A 214 2.52 2.83 18.10
CA ALA A 214 3.47 3.39 19.08
C ALA A 214 3.08 3.07 20.52
N VAL A 215 1.80 3.21 20.87
CA VAL A 215 1.27 2.91 22.22
C VAL A 215 1.33 1.41 22.51
N ALA A 216 1.02 0.56 21.53
CA ALA A 216 1.00 -0.89 21.69
C ALA A 216 2.38 -1.52 21.94
N VAL A 217 3.48 -0.79 21.76
CA VAL A 217 4.83 -1.24 22.18
C VAL A 217 5.02 -1.14 23.70
N ALA A 218 4.28 -0.25 24.36
CA ALA A 218 4.39 0.00 25.81
C ALA A 218 3.45 -0.87 26.66
N VAL A 219 2.59 -1.67 26.03
CA VAL A 219 1.58 -2.54 26.67
C VAL A 219 1.98 -3.99 26.46
#